data_AF-D5DIP9-F1
#
_entry.id   AF-D5DIP9-F1
#
_cell.length_a   1.000
_cell.length_b   1.000
_cell.length_c   1.000
_cell.angle_alpha   90.00
_cell.angle_beta   90.00
_cell.angle_gamma   90.00
#
_symmetry.space_group_name_H-M   'P 1'
#
loop_
_entity.id
_entity.type
_entity.pdbx_description
1 polymer ?
#
loop_
_entity_poly.entity_id
_entity_poly.type
_entity_poly.pdbx_seq_one_letter_code
_entity_poly.pdbx_strand_id
1 'polypeptide(L)'
;MQSDEFEELEEVNLTEGESQIEAAEPVTVKASLTETTAENTNQIKREEDAHDAYVQTLEAAFIARRNRGVYPSASDLKHMYEVAKSEIPIEEALAGLHEAFDHYVPKYSGDTIRAFAYIKQHLFHKHYVTSQRTLASHQTEKPLSYANKKRVVRKELTPDWLKENEETEPSAPAFKNDAHFEEEKKKLAESLHELEQELKNN
;
A
#
# COMPACT_ATOMS: atom_id res chain seq x y z
N MET A 1 -14.83 11.50 75.22
CA MET A 1 -15.77 12.66 75.17
C MET A 1 -14.86 13.87 75.03
N GLN A 2 -14.82 14.68 73.98
CA GLN A 2 -15.72 15.09 72.87
C GLN A 2 -14.75 15.58 71.75
N SER A 3 -14.76 15.02 70.53
CA SER A 3 -15.43 15.49 69.29
C SER A 3 -14.91 16.82 68.70
N ASP A 4 -14.46 16.73 67.43
CA ASP A 4 -14.65 17.68 66.30
C ASP A 4 -13.89 19.02 66.35
N GLU A 5 -13.45 19.69 65.27
CA GLU A 5 -13.38 19.51 63.81
C GLU A 5 -12.78 20.86 63.31
N PHE A 6 -11.62 20.82 62.65
CA PHE A 6 -11.33 21.39 61.31
C PHE A 6 -11.62 22.89 61.03
N GLU A 7 -10.76 23.45 60.18
CA GLU A 7 -10.96 24.64 59.32
C GLU A 7 -10.47 26.01 59.85
N GLU A 8 -9.19 26.30 59.57
CA GLU A 8 -8.63 27.66 59.54
C GLU A 8 -8.69 28.15 58.07
N LEU A 9 -9.57 29.13 57.81
CA LEU A 9 -9.83 29.69 56.49
C LEU A 9 -8.74 30.71 56.11
N GLU A 10 -8.05 30.45 54.99
CA GLU A 10 -7.24 31.46 54.29
C GLU A 10 -8.15 32.39 53.47
N GLU A 11 -8.28 33.64 53.91
CA GLU A 11 -8.87 34.73 53.14
C GLU A 11 -7.82 35.32 52.19
N VAL A 12 -7.94 35.04 50.89
CA VAL A 12 -7.19 35.74 49.84
C VAL A 12 -8.15 36.58 48.99
N ASN A 13 -8.03 37.90 49.19
CA ASN A 13 -8.80 38.95 48.54
C ASN A 13 -8.65 38.95 47.01
N LEU A 14 -9.79 38.91 46.30
CA LEU A 14 -9.89 39.35 44.90
C LEU A 14 -9.64 40.86 44.84
N THR A 15 -8.68 41.29 44.02
CA THR A 15 -8.54 42.69 43.59
C THR A 15 -8.65 42.76 42.08
N GLU A 16 -9.74 43.36 41.62
CA GLU A 16 -10.01 43.71 40.22
C GLU A 16 -9.07 44.84 39.79
N GLY A 17 -8.26 44.58 38.76
CA GLY A 17 -7.42 45.58 38.11
C GLY A 17 -8.10 46.11 36.85
N GLU A 18 -8.78 47.25 36.97
CA GLU A 18 -9.15 48.09 35.84
C GLU A 18 -7.89 48.71 35.22
N SER A 19 -7.75 48.64 33.89
CA SER A 19 -6.86 49.53 33.14
C SER A 19 -7.62 50.14 31.98
N GLN A 20 -7.97 51.41 32.15
CA GLN A 20 -8.47 52.33 31.15
C GLN A 20 -7.43 52.53 30.03
N ILE A 21 -7.88 52.54 28.78
CA ILE A 21 -7.19 53.24 27.69
C ILE A 21 -8.27 53.89 26.81
N GLU A 22 -8.45 55.20 26.95
CA GLU A 22 -9.26 56.05 26.08
C GLU A 22 -8.38 56.77 25.04
N ALA A 23 -8.95 56.89 23.84
CA ALA A 23 -8.74 57.92 22.81
C ALA A 23 -7.48 57.90 21.92
N ALA A 24 -7.62 57.26 20.75
CA ALA A 24 -7.03 57.73 19.50
C ALA A 24 -7.92 57.37 18.28
N GLU A 25 -8.52 58.42 17.68
CA GLU A 25 -9.00 58.64 16.31
C GLU A 25 -9.62 57.50 15.46
N PRO A 26 -10.86 57.66 14.93
CA PRO A 26 -11.46 56.69 14.01
C PRO A 26 -10.87 56.83 12.60
N VAL A 27 -9.83 56.04 12.29
CA VAL A 27 -9.38 55.85 10.91
C VAL A 27 -10.45 55.07 10.16
N THR A 28 -11.14 55.76 9.26
CA THR A 28 -12.11 55.19 8.32
C THR A 28 -11.38 54.33 7.30
N VAL A 29 -11.21 53.05 7.60
CA VAL A 29 -10.87 52.05 6.59
C VAL A 29 -12.15 51.72 5.84
N LYS A 30 -12.24 52.19 4.59
CA LYS A 30 -13.30 51.79 3.66
C LYS A 30 -13.27 50.28 3.52
N ALA A 31 -14.19 49.61 4.22
CA ALA A 31 -14.48 48.21 4.05
C ALA A 31 -15.07 47.99 2.65
N SER A 32 -14.23 47.65 1.69
CA SER A 32 -14.65 46.92 0.50
C SER A 32 -14.91 45.47 0.91
N LEU A 33 -16.09 45.22 1.49
CA LEU A 33 -16.61 43.90 1.78
C LEU A 33 -17.16 43.33 0.46
N THR A 34 -16.39 42.46 -0.19
CA THR A 34 -16.90 41.64 -1.30
C THR A 34 -17.55 40.39 -0.74
N GLU A 35 -18.79 40.20 -1.16
CA GLU A 35 -19.74 39.14 -0.83
C GLU A 35 -19.24 37.75 -1.26
N THR A 36 -18.49 37.00 -0.43
CA THR A 36 -18.15 35.57 -0.70
C THR A 36 -18.04 34.67 0.56
N THR A 37 -18.61 35.06 1.70
CA THR A 37 -18.38 34.36 2.99
C THR A 37 -19.38 33.21 3.30
N ALA A 38 -20.57 33.18 2.71
CA ALA A 38 -21.61 32.20 3.09
C ALA A 38 -21.42 30.80 2.47
N GLU A 39 -20.88 30.71 1.26
CA GLU A 39 -20.74 29.43 0.55
C GLU A 39 -19.58 28.58 1.07
N ASN A 40 -18.50 29.21 1.51
CA ASN A 40 -17.31 28.53 2.04
C ASN A 40 -17.60 27.79 3.36
N THR A 41 -18.44 28.37 4.23
CA THR A 41 -18.84 27.75 5.51
C THR A 41 -19.70 26.50 5.32
N ASN A 42 -20.52 26.43 4.26
CA ASN A 42 -21.35 25.26 3.98
C ASN A 42 -20.56 24.12 3.33
N GLN A 43 -19.51 24.43 2.56
CA GLN A 43 -18.62 23.43 1.98
C GLN A 43 -17.81 22.71 3.05
N ILE A 44 -17.25 23.46 4.02
CA ILE A 44 -16.47 22.89 5.13
C ILE A 44 -17.31 21.92 5.98
N LYS A 45 -18.55 22.29 6.33
CA LYS A 45 -19.43 21.41 7.11
C LYS A 45 -19.76 20.11 6.38
N ARG A 46 -19.97 20.18 5.06
CA ARG A 46 -20.27 19.01 4.24
C ARG A 46 -19.09 18.03 4.15
N GLU A 47 -17.88 18.57 4.09
CA GLU A 47 -16.64 17.77 4.10
C GLU A 47 -16.40 17.11 5.46
N GLU A 48 -16.67 17.84 6.56
CA GLU A 48 -16.63 17.29 7.92
C GLU A 48 -17.61 16.12 8.10
N ASP A 49 -18.86 16.27 7.65
CA ASP A 49 -19.88 15.20 7.71
C ASP A 49 -19.43 13.94 6.93
N ALA A 50 -18.77 14.12 5.78
CA ALA A 50 -18.26 13.02 4.97
C ALA A 50 -17.08 12.29 5.65
N HIS A 51 -16.18 13.04 6.28
CA HIS A 51 -15.08 12.47 7.06
C HIS A 51 -15.59 11.76 8.31
N ASP A 52 -16.63 12.27 8.96
CA ASP A 52 -17.23 11.62 10.13
C ASP A 52 -17.83 10.26 9.80
N ALA A 53 -18.55 10.14 8.68
CA ALA A 53 -19.07 8.85 8.20
C ALA A 53 -17.92 7.87 7.89
N TYR A 54 -16.84 8.36 7.26
CA TYR A 54 -15.66 7.57 6.98
C TYR A 54 -15.01 7.04 8.27
N VAL A 55 -14.79 7.92 9.26
CA VAL A 55 -14.17 7.57 10.55
C VAL A 55 -15.02 6.56 11.31
N GLN A 56 -16.34 6.72 11.34
CA GLN A 56 -17.25 5.78 12.01
C GLN A 56 -17.16 4.36 11.43
N THR A 57 -17.07 4.23 10.10
CA THR A 57 -16.92 2.92 9.46
C THR A 57 -15.58 2.25 9.79
N LEU A 58 -14.49 3.03 9.80
CA LEU A 58 -13.16 2.54 10.20
C LEU A 58 -13.10 2.17 11.68
N GLU A 59 -13.72 2.97 12.54
CA GLU A 59 -13.83 2.73 13.97
C GLU A 59 -14.50 1.38 14.24
N ALA A 60 -15.67 1.15 13.65
CA ALA A 60 -16.41 -0.09 13.81
C ALA A 60 -15.57 -1.31 13.38
N ALA A 61 -14.88 -1.22 12.25
CA ALA A 61 -14.01 -2.29 11.77
C ALA A 61 -12.80 -2.53 12.68
N PHE A 62 -12.20 -1.45 13.22
CA PHE A 62 -11.07 -1.54 14.14
C PHE A 62 -11.46 -2.21 15.46
N ILE A 63 -12.59 -1.81 16.04
CA ILE A 63 -13.13 -2.41 17.27
C ILE A 63 -13.42 -3.90 17.05
N ALA A 64 -14.12 -4.22 15.94
CA ALA A 64 -14.50 -5.59 15.61
C ALA A 64 -13.29 -6.52 15.46
N ARG A 65 -12.18 -6.03 14.89
CA ARG A 65 -10.97 -6.86 14.71
C ARG A 65 -10.13 -6.95 15.98
N ARG A 66 -10.03 -5.88 16.76
CA ARG A 66 -9.21 -5.82 17.97
C ARG A 66 -9.73 -6.72 19.08
N ASN A 67 -11.04 -7.01 19.10
CA ASN A 67 -11.70 -7.85 20.12
C ASN A 67 -11.38 -7.42 21.56
N ARG A 68 -11.08 -6.13 21.77
CA ARG A 68 -10.65 -5.60 23.07
C ARG A 68 -11.07 -4.14 23.20
N GLY A 69 -11.87 -3.89 24.24
CA GLY A 69 -12.46 -2.58 24.48
C GLY A 69 -13.65 -2.30 23.58
N VAL A 70 -14.49 -1.34 23.98
CA VAL A 70 -15.70 -0.95 23.25
C VAL A 70 -15.44 0.26 22.37
N TYR A 71 -14.47 1.11 22.72
CA TYR A 71 -14.18 2.37 22.05
C TYR A 71 -12.69 2.54 21.76
N PRO A 72 -12.29 3.18 20.65
CA PRO A 72 -10.91 3.57 20.37
C PRO A 72 -10.45 4.66 21.33
N SER A 73 -9.14 4.87 21.42
CA SER A 73 -8.59 6.02 22.13
C SER A 73 -8.86 7.32 21.36
N ALA A 74 -8.93 8.46 22.06
CA ALA A 74 -8.97 9.77 21.42
C ALA A 74 -7.79 10.00 20.45
N SER A 75 -6.63 9.39 20.71
CA SER A 75 -5.49 9.42 19.77
C SER A 75 -5.76 8.58 18.51
N ASP A 76 -6.48 7.46 18.64
CA ASP A 76 -6.83 6.62 17.50
C ASP A 76 -7.80 7.35 16.57
N LEU A 77 -8.79 8.05 17.13
CA LEU A 77 -9.71 8.88 16.36
C LEU A 77 -8.97 9.96 15.55
N LYS A 78 -8.01 10.66 16.16
CA LYS A 78 -7.17 11.63 15.44
C LYS A 78 -6.47 10.99 14.23
N HIS A 79 -5.92 9.79 14.41
CA HIS A 79 -5.27 9.07 13.32
C HIS A 79 -6.25 8.63 12.23
N MET A 80 -7.47 8.26 12.57
CA MET A 80 -8.53 7.96 11.60
C MET A 80 -8.92 9.19 10.79
N TYR A 81 -9.04 10.36 11.43
CA TYR A 81 -9.29 11.63 10.73
C TYR A 81 -8.14 12.00 9.78
N GLU A 82 -6.89 11.76 10.16
CA GLU A 82 -5.74 11.99 9.27
C GLU A 82 -5.79 11.09 8.02
N VAL A 83 -6.25 9.84 8.16
CA VAL A 83 -6.45 8.94 7.02
C VAL A 83 -7.61 9.44 6.15
N ALA A 84 -8.73 9.85 6.75
CA ALA A 84 -9.86 10.42 6.01
C ALA A 84 -9.45 11.67 5.20
N LYS A 85 -8.61 12.53 5.78
CA LYS A 85 -8.06 13.73 5.14
C LYS A 85 -7.08 13.43 4.00
N SER A 86 -6.45 12.26 4.00
CA SER A 86 -5.51 11.86 2.95
C SER A 86 -6.17 11.31 1.67
N GLU A 87 -7.51 11.36 1.59
CA GLU A 87 -8.31 10.95 0.43
C GLU A 87 -8.13 9.48 0.03
N ILE A 88 -7.70 8.63 0.97
CA ILE A 88 -7.61 7.19 0.74
C ILE A 88 -9.04 6.61 0.68
N PRO A 89 -9.41 5.87 -0.38
CA PRO A 89 -10.74 5.30 -0.49
C PRO A 89 -11.03 4.34 0.67
N ILE A 90 -12.27 4.36 1.17
CA ILE A 90 -12.65 3.63 2.39
C ILE A 90 -12.44 2.11 2.25
N GLU A 91 -12.72 1.57 1.07
CA GLU A 91 -12.53 0.14 0.78
C GLU A 91 -11.06 -0.28 0.89
N GLU A 92 -10.14 0.55 0.36
CA GLU A 92 -8.70 0.31 0.48
C GLU A 92 -8.23 0.43 1.93
N ALA A 93 -8.76 1.40 2.67
CA ALA A 93 -8.45 1.58 4.08
C ALA A 93 -8.91 0.39 4.93
N LEU A 94 -10.12 -0.14 4.69
CA LEU A 94 -10.64 -1.35 5.35
C LEU A 94 -9.82 -2.59 4.98
N ALA A 95 -9.47 -2.76 3.71
CA ALA A 95 -8.60 -3.86 3.29
C ALA A 95 -7.21 -3.76 3.93
N GLY A 96 -6.62 -2.56 3.95
CA GLY A 96 -5.33 -2.29 4.60
C GLY A 96 -5.37 -2.48 6.12
N LEU A 97 -6.49 -2.17 6.77
CA LEU A 97 -6.72 -2.45 8.18
C LEU A 97 -6.64 -3.95 8.46
N HIS A 98 -7.40 -4.76 7.73
CA HIS A 98 -7.38 -6.22 7.90
C HIS A 98 -6.01 -6.80 7.60
N GLU A 99 -5.37 -6.37 6.52
CA GLU A 99 -4.03 -6.76 6.15
C GLU A 99 -3.00 -6.44 7.25
N ALA A 100 -3.09 -5.26 7.87
CA ALA A 100 -2.19 -4.87 8.95
C ALA A 100 -2.30 -5.80 10.17
N PHE A 101 -3.51 -6.25 10.52
CA PHE A 101 -3.72 -7.23 11.59
C PHE A 101 -3.19 -8.61 11.22
N ASP A 102 -3.37 -9.05 9.98
CA ASP A 102 -2.94 -10.38 9.53
C ASP A 102 -1.41 -10.48 9.44
N HIS A 103 -0.73 -9.39 9.08
CA HIS A 103 0.73 -9.31 9.03
C HIS A 103 1.39 -8.94 10.36
N TYR A 104 0.60 -8.70 11.42
CA TYR A 104 1.15 -8.31 12.71
C TYR A 104 1.81 -9.50 13.39
N VAL A 105 3.12 -9.38 13.62
CA VAL A 105 3.90 -10.38 14.38
C VAL A 105 4.03 -9.91 15.82
N PRO A 106 3.32 -10.54 16.78
CA PRO A 106 3.39 -10.14 18.18
C PRO A 106 4.74 -10.52 18.80
N LYS A 107 5.27 -9.66 19.66
CA LYS A 107 6.52 -9.95 20.39
C LYS A 107 6.32 -11.00 21.49
N TYR A 108 5.12 -11.05 22.07
CA TYR A 108 4.75 -11.97 23.14
C TYR A 108 3.41 -12.62 22.82
N SER A 109 3.16 -13.81 23.39
CA SER A 109 1.89 -14.51 23.22
C SER A 109 0.72 -13.63 23.69
N GLY A 110 -0.25 -13.41 22.81
CA GLY A 110 -1.43 -12.60 23.09
C GLY A 110 -1.25 -11.09 22.92
N ASP A 111 -0.09 -10.61 22.48
CA ASP A 111 0.05 -9.19 22.09
C ASP A 111 -0.71 -8.95 20.78
N THR A 112 -1.35 -7.80 20.67
CA THR A 112 -2.13 -7.39 19.50
C THR A 112 -1.87 -5.92 19.22
N ILE A 113 -2.26 -5.44 18.04
CA ILE A 113 -2.18 -4.02 17.71
C ILE A 113 -3.04 -3.24 18.70
N ARG A 114 -2.39 -2.35 19.47
CA ARG A 114 -3.06 -1.58 20.54
C ARG A 114 -3.61 -0.24 20.07
N ALA A 115 -3.00 0.36 19.07
CA ALA A 115 -3.26 1.73 18.64
C ALA A 115 -3.33 1.80 17.11
N PHE A 116 -4.20 2.67 16.61
CA PHE A 116 -4.42 2.90 15.20
C PHE A 116 -3.21 3.57 14.52
N ALA A 117 -2.30 4.18 15.28
CA ALA A 117 -1.05 4.74 14.77
C ALA A 117 -0.24 3.75 13.92
N TYR A 118 -0.19 2.48 14.33
CA TYR A 118 0.50 1.41 13.57
C TYR A 118 -0.18 1.16 12.22
N ILE A 119 -1.52 1.08 12.24
CA ILE A 119 -2.34 0.85 11.05
C ILE A 119 -2.21 2.04 10.09
N LYS A 120 -2.29 3.27 10.59
CA LYS A 120 -2.10 4.50 9.81
C LYS A 120 -0.81 4.45 8.99
N GLN A 121 0.31 4.07 9.61
CA GLN A 121 1.59 3.97 8.91
C GLN A 121 1.55 2.91 7.79
N HIS A 122 0.93 1.76 8.05
CA HIS A 122 0.76 0.70 7.04
C HIS A 122 -0.11 1.17 5.86
N LEU A 123 -1.24 1.84 6.12
CA LEU A 123 -2.12 2.38 5.08
C LEU A 123 -1.39 3.38 4.18
N PHE A 124 -0.66 4.34 4.75
CA PHE A 124 0.07 5.32 3.96
C PHE A 124 1.16 4.69 3.10
N HIS A 125 1.87 3.70 3.64
CA HIS A 125 2.85 2.96 2.86
C HIS A 125 2.20 2.20 1.70
N LYS A 126 1.12 1.47 1.98
CA LYS A 126 0.39 0.70 0.97
C LYS A 126 -0.15 1.59 -0.14
N HIS A 127 -0.86 2.65 0.23
CA HIS A 127 -1.42 3.61 -0.73
C HIS A 127 -0.32 4.23 -1.60
N TYR A 128 0.79 4.67 -0.99
CA TYR A 128 1.93 5.21 -1.74
C TYR A 128 2.49 4.21 -2.76
N VAL A 129 2.71 2.95 -2.36
CA VAL A 129 3.21 1.91 -3.27
C VAL A 129 2.22 1.63 -4.40
N THR A 130 0.91 1.59 -4.10
CA THR A 130 -0.14 1.42 -5.10
C THR A 130 -0.13 2.57 -6.10
N SER A 131 -0.10 3.82 -5.63
CA SER A 131 -0.03 5.00 -6.51
C SER A 131 1.22 5.01 -7.38
N GLN A 132 2.38 4.60 -6.86
CA GLN A 132 3.60 4.52 -7.68
C GLN A 132 3.49 3.44 -8.77
N ARG A 133 2.87 2.29 -8.45
CA ARG A 133 2.66 1.21 -9.42
C ARG A 133 1.72 1.63 -10.55
N THR A 134 0.65 2.36 -10.26
CA THR A 134 -0.28 2.85 -11.28
C THR A 134 0.38 3.90 -12.18
N LEU A 135 1.17 4.82 -11.63
CA LEU A 135 1.94 5.78 -12.42
C LEU A 135 2.94 5.08 -13.35
N ALA A 136 3.64 4.05 -12.84
CA ALA A 136 4.58 3.26 -13.63
C ALA A 136 3.88 2.45 -14.73
N SER A 137 2.73 1.83 -14.45
CA SER A 137 1.98 1.05 -15.46
C SER A 137 1.53 1.95 -16.60
N HIS A 138 0.96 3.12 -16.30
CA HIS A 138 0.56 4.09 -17.33
C HIS A 138 1.74 4.62 -18.16
N GLN A 139 2.95 4.66 -17.58
CA GLN A 139 4.15 5.01 -18.34
C GLN A 139 4.58 3.90 -19.30
N THR A 140 4.40 2.62 -18.92
CA THR A 140 4.69 1.46 -19.77
C THR A 140 3.62 1.18 -20.83
N GLU A 141 2.41 1.72 -20.67
CA GLU A 141 1.30 1.62 -21.62
C GLU A 141 1.42 2.55 -22.82
N LYS A 142 2.44 3.42 -22.90
CA LYS A 142 2.84 3.97 -24.20
C LYS A 142 3.19 2.79 -25.08
N PRO A 143 2.37 2.43 -26.08
CA PRO A 143 2.64 1.25 -26.89
C PRO A 143 4.02 1.47 -27.47
N LEU A 144 4.94 0.56 -27.16
CA LEU A 144 6.23 0.54 -27.83
C LEU A 144 5.87 0.44 -29.31
N SER A 145 5.94 1.56 -30.03
CA SER A 145 5.65 1.60 -31.45
C SER A 145 6.70 0.73 -32.11
N TYR A 146 6.35 -0.53 -32.34
CA TYR A 146 7.10 -1.49 -33.14
C TYR A 146 7.05 -1.13 -34.63
N ALA A 147 6.47 0.02 -34.98
CA ALA A 147 6.09 0.33 -36.34
C ALA A 147 7.28 0.68 -37.26
N ASN A 148 8.51 0.93 -36.78
CA ASN A 148 9.66 1.15 -37.68
C ASN A 148 11.04 1.01 -36.97
N LYS A 149 11.32 -0.13 -36.34
CA LYS A 149 12.69 -0.42 -35.89
C LYS A 149 13.22 -1.64 -36.66
N LYS A 150 14.04 -1.38 -37.67
CA LYS A 150 14.93 -2.37 -38.29
C LYS A 150 15.56 -3.16 -37.14
N ARG A 151 15.39 -4.49 -37.17
CA ARG A 151 15.88 -5.40 -36.13
C ARG A 151 17.35 -5.08 -35.83
N VAL A 152 17.59 -4.44 -34.70
CA VAL A 152 18.95 -4.35 -34.15
C VAL A 152 19.25 -5.75 -33.64
N VAL A 153 19.82 -6.57 -34.53
CA VAL A 153 20.43 -7.83 -34.14
C VAL A 153 21.56 -7.43 -33.20
N ARG A 154 21.34 -7.57 -31.89
CA ARG A 154 22.44 -7.62 -30.94
C ARG A 154 23.26 -8.82 -31.37
N LYS A 155 24.42 -8.56 -31.96
CA LYS A 155 25.47 -9.56 -32.09
C LYS A 155 25.88 -9.85 -30.65
N GLU A 156 25.32 -10.91 -30.07
CA GLU A 156 25.88 -11.50 -28.86
C GLU A 156 27.38 -11.64 -29.14
N LEU A 157 28.21 -11.02 -28.30
CA LEU A 157 29.65 -11.25 -28.34
C LEU A 157 29.82 -12.69 -27.92
N THR A 158 29.88 -13.59 -28.91
CA THR A 158 30.23 -14.99 -28.70
C THR A 158 31.59 -14.97 -28.01
N PRO A 159 31.66 -15.41 -26.74
CA PRO A 159 32.88 -15.29 -25.99
C PRO A 159 33.96 -16.16 -26.63
N ASP A 160 35.22 -15.70 -26.57
CA ASP A 160 36.27 -16.18 -27.48
C ASP A 160 36.64 -17.67 -27.30
N TRP A 161 36.25 -18.29 -26.18
CA TRP A 161 36.31 -19.75 -25.97
C TRP A 161 35.37 -20.56 -26.87
N LEU A 162 34.41 -19.92 -27.55
CA LEU A 162 33.50 -20.55 -28.52
C LEU A 162 34.03 -20.50 -29.96
N LYS A 163 35.03 -19.67 -30.25
CA LYS A 163 35.59 -19.50 -31.60
C LYS A 163 36.80 -20.39 -31.88
N GLU A 164 37.41 -20.94 -30.83
CA GLU A 164 38.65 -21.72 -30.95
C GLU A 164 38.46 -23.09 -31.62
N ASN A 165 37.21 -23.53 -31.82
CA ASN A 165 36.88 -24.76 -32.55
C ASN A 165 36.58 -24.56 -34.04
N GLU A 166 36.68 -23.33 -34.58
CA GLU A 166 36.38 -23.05 -35.99
C GLU A 166 37.60 -23.09 -36.93
N GLU A 167 38.84 -23.06 -36.42
CA GLU A 167 40.02 -22.83 -37.29
C GLU A 167 40.84 -24.07 -37.68
N THR A 168 40.47 -25.28 -37.28
CA THR A 168 41.13 -26.49 -37.83
C THR A 168 40.24 -27.71 -37.74
N GLU A 169 39.51 -28.01 -38.82
CA GLU A 169 39.26 -29.38 -39.31
C GLU A 169 38.68 -29.27 -40.75
N PRO A 170 39.20 -30.03 -41.74
CA PRO A 170 38.62 -30.07 -43.08
C PRO A 170 37.19 -30.64 -43.03
N SER A 171 36.22 -29.85 -43.51
CA SER A 171 34.86 -30.25 -43.93
C SER A 171 34.45 -31.67 -43.50
N ALA A 172 33.87 -31.81 -42.31
CA ALA A 172 33.20 -33.03 -41.90
C ALA A 172 32.24 -33.49 -43.01
N PRO A 173 32.25 -34.78 -43.41
CA PRO A 173 31.42 -35.26 -44.50
C PRO A 173 29.96 -35.06 -44.13
N ALA A 174 29.17 -34.55 -45.07
CA ALA A 174 27.71 -34.51 -44.95
C ALA A 174 27.23 -35.86 -44.42
N PHE A 175 26.60 -35.87 -43.23
CA PHE A 175 26.03 -37.05 -42.60
C PHE A 175 25.12 -37.73 -43.64
N LYS A 176 25.64 -38.80 -44.25
CA LYS A 176 24.83 -39.70 -45.06
C LYS A 176 24.01 -40.49 -44.06
N ASN A 177 22.75 -40.74 -44.38
CA ASN A 177 21.89 -41.62 -43.61
C ASN A 177 22.62 -42.95 -43.39
N ASP A 178 23.19 -43.15 -42.20
CA ASP A 178 23.88 -44.37 -41.84
C ASP A 178 22.81 -45.45 -41.72
N ALA A 179 22.73 -46.31 -42.74
CA ALA A 179 21.74 -47.39 -42.80
C ALA A 179 21.74 -48.26 -41.54
N HIS A 180 22.91 -48.42 -40.92
CA HIS A 180 23.08 -49.11 -39.64
C HIS A 180 22.28 -48.46 -38.50
N PHE A 181 22.26 -47.13 -38.43
CA PHE A 181 21.53 -46.39 -37.40
C PHE A 181 20.01 -46.47 -37.60
N GLU A 182 19.54 -46.49 -38.85
CA GLU A 182 18.12 -46.69 -39.13
C GLU A 182 17.66 -48.12 -38.84
N GLU A 183 18.51 -49.12 -39.09
CA GLU A 183 18.23 -50.52 -38.75
C GLU A 183 18.14 -50.72 -37.24
N GLU A 184 19.04 -50.14 -36.45
CA GLU A 184 18.97 -50.18 -34.99
C GLU A 184 17.72 -49.48 -34.45
N LYS A 185 17.38 -48.31 -35.02
CA LYS A 185 16.15 -47.60 -34.67
C LYS A 185 14.91 -48.44 -34.94
N LYS A 186 14.87 -49.13 -36.07
CA LYS A 186 13.74 -50.00 -36.44
C LYS A 186 13.63 -51.20 -35.51
N LYS A 187 14.75 -51.86 -35.21
CA LYS A 187 14.80 -53.00 -34.27
C LYS A 187 14.32 -52.61 -32.86
N LEU A 188 14.70 -51.42 -32.40
CA LEU A 188 14.25 -50.91 -31.11
C LEU A 188 12.72 -50.67 -31.09
N ALA A 189 12.17 -50.15 -32.19
CA ALA A 189 10.73 -49.93 -32.31
C ALA A 189 9.94 -51.25 -32.32
N GLU A 190 10.46 -52.29 -32.97
CA GLU A 190 9.85 -53.63 -32.98
C GLU A 190 9.86 -54.27 -31.58
N SER A 191 10.97 -54.14 -30.84
CA SER A 191 11.05 -54.62 -29.45
C SER A 191 10.09 -53.90 -28.50
N LEU A 192 9.90 -52.59 -28.67
CA LEU A 192 8.91 -51.85 -27.89
C LEU A 192 7.48 -52.32 -28.16
N HIS A 193 7.16 -52.57 -29.43
CA HIS A 193 5.84 -53.05 -29.83
C HIS A 193 5.56 -54.47 -29.31
N GLU A 194 6.57 -55.34 -29.29
CA GLU A 194 6.47 -56.69 -28.72
C GLU A 194 6.20 -56.64 -27.20
N LEU A 195 6.95 -55.82 -26.46
CA LEU A 195 6.69 -55.59 -25.03
C LEU A 195 5.29 -55.03 -24.76
N GLU A 196 4.81 -54.13 -25.62
CA GLU A 196 3.46 -53.57 -25.50
C GLU A 196 2.38 -54.64 -25.72
N GLN A 197 2.61 -55.60 -26.63
CA GLN A 197 1.72 -56.73 -26.83
C GLN A 197 1.77 -57.74 -25.68
N GLU A 198 2.94 -58.03 -25.12
CA GLU A 198 3.08 -58.90 -23.95
C GLU A 198 2.37 -58.32 -22.72
N LEU A 199 2.49 -57.01 -22.48
CA LEU A 199 1.77 -56.31 -21.41
C LEU A 199 0.25 -56.30 -21.61
N LYS A 200 -0.23 -56.37 -22.86
CA LYS A 200 -1.65 -56.35 -23.18
C LYS A 200 -2.30 -57.74 -23.11
N ASN A 201 -1.50 -58.80 -23.24
CA ASN A 201 -1.94 -60.18 -23.18
C ASN A 201 -1.79 -60.83 -21.79
N ASN A 202 -1.13 -60.15 -20.84
CA ASN A 202 -1.16 -60.44 -19.40
C ASN A 202 -2.27 -59.64 -18.70
#